data_AF-M7NE02-F1
#
_entry.id   AF-M7NE02-F1
#
_cell.length_a   1.000
_cell.length_b   1.000
_cell.length_c   1.000
_cell.angle_alpha   90.00
_cell.angle_beta   90.00
_cell.angle_gamma   90.00
#
_symmetry.space_group_name_H-M   'P 1'
#
loop_
_entity.id
_entity.type
_entity.pdbx_description
1 polymer ?
#
loop_
_entity_poly.entity_id
_entity_poly.type
_entity_poly.pdbx_seq_one_letter_code
_entity_poly.pdbx_strand_id
1 'polypeptide(L)'
;MHDATPLVRTIADILPATDAERAAAVDGPRTTGKWLTARVAQDAASVISTVFEEATRRDPDKARTWVALVDGANHQIERINAEAATRNITVHILIDIVHVMEYLWKAAWCFHAEGDPAA
;
A
#
# COMPACT_ATOMS: atom_id res chain seq x y z
N MET A 1 -8.63 -0.10 -17.91
CA MET A 1 -8.33 1.35 -17.97
C MET A 1 -7.59 1.74 -16.71
N HIS A 2 -6.41 2.35 -16.83
CA HIS A 2 -5.62 2.80 -15.68
C HIS A 2 -5.67 4.32 -15.61
N ASP A 3 -5.74 4.89 -14.41
CA ASP A 3 -5.76 6.36 -14.21
C ASP A 3 -4.35 6.97 -14.25
N ALA A 4 -3.38 6.21 -14.76
CA ALA A 4 -2.01 6.61 -15.06
C ALA A 4 -1.47 5.78 -16.23
N THR A 5 -0.60 6.39 -17.03
CA THR A 5 0.20 5.69 -18.03
C THR A 5 1.35 4.96 -17.34
N PRO A 6 1.47 3.62 -17.47
CA PRO A 6 2.59 2.88 -16.90
C PRO A 6 3.92 3.40 -17.44
N LEU A 7 4.92 3.54 -16.56
CA LEU A 7 6.26 3.98 -16.91
C LEU A 7 7.27 2.99 -16.31
N VAL A 8 8.17 2.48 -17.15
CA VAL A 8 9.28 1.62 -16.69
C VAL A 8 10.27 2.49 -15.92
N ARG A 9 10.73 2.00 -14.77
CA ARG A 9 11.58 2.69 -13.81
C ARG A 9 12.71 1.79 -13.38
N THR A 10 13.88 2.37 -13.14
CA THR A 10 15.01 1.68 -12.53
C THR A 10 14.98 1.84 -11.01
N ILE A 11 15.84 1.09 -10.31
CA ILE A 11 16.02 1.25 -8.85
C ILE A 11 16.52 2.66 -8.54
N ALA A 12 17.45 3.22 -9.33
CA ALA A 12 17.96 4.58 -9.13
C ALA A 12 16.87 5.66 -9.28
N ASP A 13 15.85 5.39 -10.10
CA ASP A 13 14.71 6.30 -10.23
C ASP A 13 13.77 6.26 -9.01
N ILE A 14 13.78 5.18 -8.22
CA ILE A 14 12.85 4.99 -7.08
C ILE A 14 13.57 5.27 -5.76
N LEU A 15 14.79 4.77 -5.61
CA LEU A 15 15.66 4.87 -4.44
C LEU A 15 17.06 5.32 -4.90
N PRO A 16 17.25 6.59 -5.27
CA PRO A 16 18.57 7.11 -5.64
C PRO A 16 19.52 7.06 -4.44
N ALA A 17 20.71 6.48 -4.64
CA ALA A 17 21.75 6.33 -3.62
C ALA A 17 22.67 7.55 -3.54
N THR A 18 22.75 8.35 -4.61
CA THR A 18 23.56 9.59 -4.66
C THR A 18 22.74 10.80 -5.09
N ASP A 19 23.26 12.00 -4.84
CA ASP A 19 22.63 13.25 -5.30
C ASP A 19 22.61 13.36 -6.84
N ALA A 20 23.64 12.82 -7.51
CA ALA A 20 23.69 12.78 -8.97
C ALA A 20 22.58 11.89 -9.54
N GLU A 21 22.36 10.71 -8.94
CA GLU A 21 21.24 9.83 -9.30
C GLU A 21 19.89 10.50 -8.99
N ARG A 22 19.76 11.18 -7.85
CA ARG A 22 18.53 11.90 -7.50
C ARG A 22 18.20 13.00 -8.51
N ALA A 23 19.20 13.72 -9.00
CA ALA A 23 19.02 14.74 -10.02
C ALA A 23 18.69 14.16 -11.40
N ALA A 24 19.20 12.96 -11.71
CA ALA A 24 18.94 12.25 -12.96
C ALA A 24 17.67 11.38 -12.93
N ALA A 25 17.09 11.14 -11.75
CA ALA A 25 15.93 10.30 -11.58
C ALA A 25 14.76 10.81 -12.40
N VAL A 26 14.15 9.92 -13.17
CA VAL A 26 12.95 10.25 -13.93
C VAL A 26 11.81 10.60 -12.95
N ASP A 27 10.75 11.27 -13.38
CA ASP A 27 9.52 11.47 -12.59
C ASP A 27 8.56 10.27 -12.68
N GLY A 28 7.95 9.90 -11.55
CA GLY A 28 7.02 8.76 -11.50
C GLY A 28 5.76 8.96 -12.35
N PRO A 29 4.96 7.90 -12.60
CA PRO A 29 3.68 8.02 -13.28
C PRO A 29 2.79 9.09 -12.65
N ARG A 30 2.23 9.97 -13.47
CA ARG A 30 1.28 11.00 -13.00
C ARG A 30 -0.13 10.40 -13.03
N THR A 31 -0.69 10.17 -11.84
CA THR A 31 -2.07 9.71 -11.66
C THR A 31 -3.03 10.89 -11.67
N THR A 32 -4.19 10.75 -12.32
CA THR A 32 -5.30 11.70 -12.16
C THR A 32 -6.37 11.14 -11.23
N GLY A 33 -7.22 12.01 -10.69
CA GLY A 33 -8.33 11.58 -9.85
C GLY A 33 -7.92 10.97 -8.50
N LYS A 34 -6.72 11.25 -7.98
CA LYS A 34 -6.34 10.79 -6.62
C LYS A 34 -7.37 11.27 -5.59
N TRP A 35 -7.86 10.36 -4.78
CA TRP A 35 -8.68 10.67 -3.61
C TRP A 35 -7.99 10.15 -2.36
N LEU A 36 -8.11 10.90 -1.27
CA LEU A 36 -7.45 10.63 -0.01
C LEU A 36 -8.45 10.83 1.12
N THR A 37 -8.50 9.87 2.03
CA THR A 37 -9.18 9.99 3.31
C THR A 37 -8.21 9.61 4.41
N ALA A 38 -8.31 10.29 5.54
CA ALA A 38 -7.58 9.96 6.76
C ALA A 38 -8.48 10.31 7.93
N ARG A 39 -8.62 9.40 8.89
CA ARG A 39 -9.39 9.62 10.11
C ARG A 39 -8.61 9.07 11.29
N VAL A 40 -8.43 9.90 12.31
CA VAL A 40 -7.66 9.58 13.52
C VAL A 40 -8.55 8.96 14.61
N ALA A 41 -9.80 9.40 14.70
CA ALA A 41 -10.72 9.00 15.76
C ALA A 41 -11.64 7.80 15.41
N GLN A 42 -11.62 7.35 14.15
CA GLN A 42 -12.47 6.24 13.71
C GLN A 42 -11.68 4.94 13.65
N ASP A 43 -12.38 3.83 13.89
CA ASP A 43 -11.79 2.51 13.72
C ASP A 43 -11.44 2.21 12.25
N ALA A 44 -10.53 1.26 12.07
CA ALA A 44 -10.09 0.84 10.74
C ALA A 44 -11.25 0.34 9.87
N ALA A 45 -12.30 -0.23 10.47
CA ALA A 45 -13.46 -0.75 9.74
C ALA A 45 -14.19 0.35 8.97
N SER A 46 -14.48 1.45 9.66
CA SER A 46 -15.20 2.60 9.12
C SER A 46 -14.41 3.26 7.97
N VAL A 47 -13.10 3.37 8.14
CA VAL A 47 -12.21 3.90 7.11
C VAL A 47 -12.19 2.99 5.89
N ILE A 48 -12.04 1.66 6.08
CA ILE A 48 -12.04 0.69 5.00
C ILE A 48 -13.38 0.72 4.25
N SER A 49 -14.53 0.72 4.94
CA SER A 49 -15.85 0.82 4.29
C SER A 49 -15.94 2.06 3.39
N THR A 50 -15.50 3.23 3.89
CA THR A 50 -15.50 4.47 3.11
C THR A 50 -14.64 4.36 1.85
N VAL A 51 -13.48 3.69 1.94
CA VAL A 51 -12.61 3.45 0.78
C VAL A 51 -13.32 2.55 -0.25
N PHE A 52 -14.00 1.50 0.19
CA PHE A 52 -14.76 0.62 -0.69
C PHE A 52 -15.95 1.32 -1.34
N GLU A 53 -16.66 2.19 -0.62
CA GLU A 53 -17.74 3.02 -1.18
C GLU A 53 -17.23 3.93 -2.30
N GLU A 54 -16.11 4.62 -2.08
CA GLU A 54 -15.51 5.50 -3.10
C GLU A 54 -15.01 4.69 -4.31
N ALA A 55 -14.41 3.52 -4.07
CA ALA A 55 -13.95 2.64 -5.14
C ALA A 55 -15.14 2.11 -5.98
N THR A 56 -16.25 1.71 -5.34
CA THR A 56 -17.48 1.29 -6.04
C THR A 56 -18.09 2.45 -6.81
N ARG A 57 -18.11 3.67 -6.27
CA ARG A 57 -18.61 4.86 -6.96
C ARG A 57 -17.82 5.18 -8.24
N ARG A 58 -16.51 4.88 -8.25
CA ARG A 58 -15.62 5.08 -9.40
C ARG A 58 -15.66 3.98 -10.44
N ASP A 59 -16.03 2.77 -10.02
CA ASP A 59 -16.09 1.58 -10.87
C ASP A 59 -17.41 0.84 -10.66
N PRO A 60 -18.56 1.45 -11.00
CA PRO A 60 -19.88 0.88 -10.74
C PRO A 60 -20.09 -0.45 -11.49
N ASP A 61 -19.48 -0.59 -12.66
CA ASP A 61 -19.56 -1.78 -13.50
C ASP A 61 -18.51 -2.85 -13.14
N LYS A 62 -17.66 -2.59 -12.13
CA LYS A 62 -16.60 -3.49 -11.66
C LYS A 62 -15.65 -3.93 -12.78
N ALA A 63 -15.34 -3.02 -13.70
CA ALA A 63 -14.55 -3.30 -14.90
C ALA A 63 -13.04 -3.15 -14.65
N ARG A 64 -12.64 -2.62 -13.49
CA ARG A 64 -11.23 -2.39 -13.15
C ARG A 64 -10.69 -3.49 -12.26
N THR A 65 -9.38 -3.68 -12.32
CA THR A 65 -8.65 -4.50 -11.34
C THR A 65 -8.45 -3.70 -10.07
N TRP A 66 -8.98 -4.19 -8.95
CA TRP A 66 -8.83 -3.54 -7.65
C TRP A 66 -7.60 -4.07 -6.94
N VAL A 67 -6.76 -3.16 -6.45
CA VAL A 67 -5.53 -3.48 -5.73
C VAL A 67 -5.54 -2.74 -4.39
N ALA A 68 -5.27 -3.45 -3.30
CA ALA A 68 -5.09 -2.87 -1.97
C ALA A 68 -3.64 -3.05 -1.53
N LEU A 69 -2.94 -1.96 -1.25
CA LEU A 69 -1.61 -1.98 -0.63
C LEU A 69 -1.77 -1.79 0.88
N VAL A 70 -1.27 -2.75 1.67
CA VAL A 70 -1.38 -2.76 3.13
C VAL A 70 -0.03 -3.06 3.77
N ASP A 71 0.14 -2.69 5.03
CA ASP A 71 1.36 -2.95 5.83
C ASP A 71 1.52 -4.42 6.27
N GLY A 72 0.49 -5.24 6.09
CA GLY A 72 0.46 -6.65 6.51
C GLY A 72 -0.32 -6.91 7.79
N ALA A 73 -1.01 -5.92 8.35
CA ALA A 73 -1.90 -6.13 9.50
C ALA A 73 -3.03 -7.12 9.16
N ASN A 74 -2.99 -8.33 9.72
CA ASN A 74 -3.98 -9.40 9.47
C ASN A 74 -5.43 -8.92 9.61
N HIS A 75 -5.70 -8.12 10.64
CA HIS A 75 -7.03 -7.57 10.87
C HIS A 75 -7.52 -6.64 9.75
N GLN A 76 -6.61 -5.87 9.14
CA GLN A 76 -6.94 -5.03 7.99
C GLN A 76 -7.25 -5.90 6.75
N ILE A 77 -6.45 -6.95 6.53
CA ILE A 77 -6.61 -7.91 5.43
C ILE A 77 -7.96 -8.63 5.53
N GLU A 78 -8.32 -9.11 6.72
CA GLU A 78 -9.62 -9.75 6.98
C GLU A 78 -10.79 -8.81 6.64
N ARG A 79 -10.70 -7.55 7.05
CA ARG A 79 -11.74 -6.55 6.73
C ARG A 79 -11.84 -6.27 5.23
N ILE A 80 -10.71 -6.13 4.54
CA ILE A 80 -10.68 -5.96 3.07
C ILE A 80 -11.36 -7.16 2.39
N ASN A 81 -11.05 -8.38 2.83
CA ASN A 81 -11.67 -9.59 2.30
C ASN A 81 -13.18 -9.65 2.57
N ALA A 82 -13.62 -9.24 3.76
CA ALA A 82 -15.05 -9.18 4.10
C ALA A 82 -15.81 -8.17 3.24
N GLU A 83 -15.25 -6.97 3.02
CA GLU A 83 -15.84 -5.95 2.15
C GLU A 83 -15.89 -6.40 0.68
N ALA A 84 -14.83 -7.07 0.21
CA ALA A 84 -14.74 -7.64 -1.13
C ALA A 84 -15.79 -8.74 -1.36
N ALA A 85 -15.94 -9.66 -0.40
CA ALA A 85 -16.94 -10.71 -0.43
C ALA A 85 -18.37 -10.13 -0.43
N THR A 86 -18.64 -9.15 0.45
CA THR A 86 -19.94 -8.47 0.54
C THR A 86 -20.33 -7.80 -0.78
N ARG A 87 -19.35 -7.24 -1.50
CA ARG A 87 -19.58 -6.58 -2.80
C ARG A 87 -19.45 -7.51 -3.99
N ASN A 88 -19.11 -8.78 -3.81
CA ASN A 88 -18.80 -9.73 -4.88
C ASN A 88 -17.82 -9.12 -5.90
N ILE A 89 -16.62 -8.75 -5.40
CA ILE A 89 -15.50 -8.22 -6.17
C ILE A 89 -14.22 -8.95 -5.79
N THR A 90 -13.26 -9.01 -6.72
CA THR A 90 -11.91 -9.51 -6.45
C THR A 90 -10.99 -8.33 -6.14
N VAL A 91 -10.30 -8.38 -4.99
CA VAL A 91 -9.29 -7.39 -4.62
C VAL A 91 -7.94 -8.10 -4.52
N HIS A 92 -6.95 -7.63 -5.27
CA HIS A 92 -5.58 -8.11 -5.16
C HIS A 92 -4.88 -7.38 -4.02
N ILE A 93 -4.47 -8.12 -2.98
CA ILE A 93 -3.79 -7.55 -1.83
C ILE A 93 -2.28 -7.62 -2.05
N LEU A 94 -1.63 -6.47 -1.97
CA LEU A 94 -0.18 -6.33 -1.96
C LEU A 94 0.25 -5.92 -0.56
N ILE A 95 1.32 -6.55 -0.08
CA ILE A 95 1.90 -6.24 1.24
C ILE A 95 3.14 -5.37 1.02
N ASP A 96 3.22 -4.27 1.77
CA ASP A 96 4.39 -3.39 1.78
C ASP A 96 5.58 -4.10 2.43
N ILE A 97 6.57 -4.42 1.61
CA ILE A 97 7.80 -5.09 2.05
C ILE A 97 8.58 -4.26 3.07
N VAL A 98 8.52 -2.92 3.01
CA VAL A 98 9.25 -2.06 3.95
C VAL A 98 8.70 -2.25 5.37
N HIS A 99 7.38 -2.30 5.51
CA HIS A 99 6.72 -2.58 6.79
C HIS A 99 7.02 -4.01 7.29
N VAL A 100 6.99 -5.00 6.39
CA VAL A 100 7.35 -6.39 6.76
C VAL A 100 8.77 -6.49 7.27
N MET A 101 9.74 -5.84 6.61
CA MET A 101 11.13 -5.81 7.06
C MET A 101 11.27 -5.12 8.43
N GLU A 102 10.49 -4.08 8.70
CA GLU A 102 10.46 -3.44 10.02
C GLU A 102 9.95 -4.38 11.12
N TYR A 103 8.92 -5.20 10.82
CA TYR A 103 8.44 -6.21 11.76
C TYR A 103 9.47 -7.31 12.01
N LEU A 104 10.13 -7.79 10.95
CA LEU A 104 11.19 -8.79 11.08
C LEU A 104 12.35 -8.26 11.90
N TRP A 105 12.76 -7.00 11.68
CA TRP A 105 13.78 -6.34 12.49
C TRP A 105 13.39 -6.27 13.96
N LYS A 106 12.15 -5.84 14.27
CA LYS A 106 11.65 -5.82 15.66
C LYS A 106 11.63 -7.21 16.30
N ALA A 107 11.26 -8.23 15.56
CA ALA A 107 11.26 -9.61 16.04
C ALA A 107 12.69 -10.17 16.25
N ALA A 108 13.68 -9.73 15.44
CA ALA A 108 15.06 -10.14 15.60
C ALA A 108 15.60 -9.79 17.00
N TRP A 109 15.19 -8.65 17.57
CA TRP A 109 15.56 -8.25 18.93
C TRP A 109 15.09 -9.22 20.03
N CYS A 110 14.17 -10.17 19.75
CA CYS A 110 13.88 -11.24 20.71
C CYS A 110 15.07 -12.21 20.92
N PHE A 111 16.05 -12.21 20.01
CA PHE A 111 17.24 -13.04 20.09
C PHE A 111 18.47 -12.30 20.63
N HIS A 112 18.36 -11.00 20.89
CA HIS A 112 19.47 -10.12 21.24
C HIS A 112 19.15 -9.25 22.45
N ALA A 113 20.17 -8.90 23.24
CA ALA A 113 20.00 -7.87 24.26
C ALA A 113 19.84 -6.50 23.60
N GLU A 114 19.14 -5.55 24.25
CA GLU A 114 18.99 -4.20 23.72
C GLU A 114 20.37 -3.56 23.42
N GLY A 115 20.56 -3.08 22.19
CA GLY A 115 21.80 -2.45 21.74
C GLY A 115 22.94 -3.42 21.39
N ASP A 116 22.68 -4.73 21.31
CA ASP A 116 23.66 -5.72 20.82
C ASP A 116 24.11 -5.37 19.38
N PRO A 117 25.42 -5.19 19.13
CA PRO A 117 25.95 -4.92 17.79
C PRO A 117 25.73 -6.05 16.77
N ALA A 118 25.37 -7.26 17.23
CA ALA A 118 25.09 -8.42 16.38
C ALA A 118 23.62 -8.56 15.95
N ALA A 119 22.74 -7.65 16.39
CA ALA A 119 21.31 -7.63 16.05
C ALA A 119 21.01 -7.12 14.63
#